data_AF-A0A939Z3M8-F1
#
_entry.id   AF-A0A939Z3M8-F1
#
_cell.length_a   1.000
_cell.length_b   1.000
_cell.length_c   1.000
_cell.angle_alpha   90.00
_cell.angle_beta   90.00
_cell.angle_gamma   90.00
#
_symmetry.space_group_name_H-M   'P 1'
#
loop_
_entity.id
_entity.type
_entity.pdbx_description
1 polymer ?
#
loop_
_entity_poly.entity_id
_entity_poly.type
_entity_poly.pdbx_seq_one_letter_code
_entity_poly.pdbx_strand_id
1 'polypeptide(L)'
;MADALSYIDEAFGAIPETPRSYKFRMQLVDEFTERANELTHRGIKDRNVINDLIISEHPDIKAEFEAVLSEEKRKKRRKNTALINILCSVLFALITVTAFIVHLVTVNNGLSWIILIGGFVVISVHFTSVLCAKWTAKKGFVFNAVARLQLAFSIMLVTALAFFIMLFKFNIVHSWALFPAGAVLALLADALYAHFARQRMAIFLYLFYIPIACALIYVVLGACGILPWSLGWLLIPAGIAIDIVIIILRLVMNQGESDEMKEDSEWNAD
;
A
#
# COMPACT_ATOMS: atom_id res chain seq x y z
N MET A 1 -18.08 -35.16 -28.39
CA MET A 1 -18.34 -35.09 -26.94
C MET A 1 -17.70 -36.25 -26.18
N ALA A 2 -17.75 -37.50 -26.66
CA ALA A 2 -17.10 -38.61 -25.97
C ALA A 2 -15.59 -38.35 -25.74
N ASP A 3 -14.89 -37.81 -26.75
CA ASP A 3 -13.44 -37.53 -26.67
C ASP A 3 -13.10 -36.39 -25.70
N ALA A 4 -13.95 -35.37 -25.62
CA ALA A 4 -13.77 -34.25 -24.69
C ALA A 4 -14.01 -34.69 -23.23
N LEU A 5 -14.96 -35.60 -23.00
CA LEU A 5 -15.19 -36.18 -21.68
C LEU A 5 -14.06 -37.13 -21.26
N SER A 6 -13.52 -37.93 -22.19
CA SER A 6 -12.34 -38.76 -21.89
C SER A 6 -11.10 -37.92 -21.60
N TYR A 7 -10.93 -36.77 -22.26
CA TYR A 7 -9.86 -35.82 -21.97
C TYR A 7 -9.95 -35.26 -20.54
N ILE A 8 -11.17 -34.91 -20.09
CA ILE A 8 -11.41 -34.51 -18.69
C ILE A 8 -11.05 -35.65 -17.74
N ASP A 9 -11.53 -36.86 -18.01
CA ASP A 9 -11.31 -38.00 -17.11
C ASP A 9 -9.83 -38.35 -16.98
N GLU A 10 -9.07 -38.27 -18.08
CA GLU A 10 -7.61 -38.45 -18.10
C GLU A 10 -6.89 -37.35 -17.31
N ALA A 11 -7.27 -36.08 -17.54
CA ALA A 11 -6.67 -34.94 -16.83
C ALA A 11 -6.92 -34.99 -15.31
N PHE A 12 -8.12 -35.42 -14.89
CA PHE A 12 -8.45 -35.60 -13.48
C PHE A 12 -7.87 -36.88 -12.87
N GLY A 13 -7.47 -37.87 -13.67
CA GLY A 13 -6.77 -39.07 -13.18
C GLY A 13 -5.45 -38.76 -12.47
N ALA A 14 -4.78 -37.65 -12.83
CA ALA A 14 -3.58 -37.15 -12.17
C ALA A 14 -3.85 -36.23 -10.97
N ILE A 15 -5.11 -35.83 -10.73
CA ILE A 15 -5.51 -34.90 -9.68
C ILE A 15 -6.12 -35.70 -8.52
N PRO A 16 -5.74 -35.43 -7.25
CA PRO A 16 -6.34 -36.11 -6.11
C PRO A 16 -7.87 -35.93 -6.07
N GLU A 17 -8.60 -37.03 -5.89
CA GLU A 17 -10.04 -37.00 -5.70
C GLU A 17 -10.37 -36.34 -4.35
N THR A 18 -10.89 -35.11 -4.42
CA THR A 18 -11.32 -34.31 -3.28
C THR A 18 -12.68 -33.72 -3.61
N PRO A 19 -13.48 -33.31 -2.61
CA PRO A 19 -14.76 -32.65 -2.87
C PRO A 19 -14.64 -31.40 -3.78
N ARG A 20 -13.46 -30.77 -3.81
CA ARG A 20 -13.18 -29.60 -4.65
C ARG A 20 -12.84 -29.97 -6.09
N SER A 21 -12.02 -30.99 -6.31
CA SER A 21 -11.74 -31.47 -7.67
C SER A 21 -13.00 -32.05 -8.32
N TYR A 22 -13.86 -32.73 -7.54
CA TYR A 22 -15.17 -33.18 -8.04
C TYR A 22 -16.05 -32.00 -8.49
N LYS A 23 -16.15 -30.95 -7.66
CA LYS A 23 -16.94 -29.76 -8.01
C LYS A 23 -16.39 -29.06 -9.25
N PHE A 24 -15.06 -28.94 -9.36
CA PHE A 24 -14.41 -28.35 -10.52
C PHE A 24 -14.64 -29.19 -11.79
N ARG A 25 -14.52 -30.52 -11.70
CA ARG A 25 -14.85 -31.43 -12.80
C ARG A 25 -16.28 -31.25 -13.28
N MET A 26 -17.24 -31.15 -12.37
CA MET A 26 -18.65 -30.97 -12.72
C MET A 26 -18.88 -29.63 -13.44
N GLN A 27 -18.26 -28.54 -12.96
CA GLN A 27 -18.30 -27.24 -13.62
C GLN A 27 -17.69 -27.28 -15.04
N LEU A 28 -16.56 -27.98 -15.20
CA LEU A 28 -15.89 -28.11 -16.50
C LEU A 28 -16.75 -28.91 -17.49
N VAL A 29 -17.42 -29.98 -17.03
CA VAL A 29 -18.34 -30.76 -17.86
C VAL A 29 -19.55 -29.93 -18.31
N ASP A 30 -20.11 -29.11 -17.41
CA ASP A 30 -21.20 -28.20 -17.74
C ASP A 30 -20.74 -27.15 -18.78
N GLU A 31 -19.56 -26.55 -18.58
CA GLU A 31 -18.95 -25.57 -19.50
C GLU A 31 -18.68 -26.17 -20.88
N PHE A 32 -18.11 -27.38 -20.94
CA PHE A 32 -17.87 -28.09 -22.21
C PHE A 32 -19.18 -28.41 -22.93
N THR A 33 -20.24 -28.73 -22.19
CA THR A 33 -21.57 -29.00 -22.75
C THR A 33 -22.22 -27.73 -23.30
N GLU A 34 -22.15 -26.62 -22.57
CA GLU A 34 -22.65 -25.32 -23.00
C GLU A 34 -21.89 -24.83 -24.25
N ARG A 35 -20.56 -24.95 -24.25
CA ARG A 35 -19.72 -24.56 -25.38
C ARG A 35 -19.97 -25.41 -26.62
N ALA A 36 -20.14 -26.72 -26.45
CA ALA A 36 -20.52 -27.60 -27.55
C ALA A 36 -21.88 -27.24 -28.17
N ASN A 37 -22.87 -26.89 -27.33
CA ASN A 37 -24.18 -26.43 -27.79
C ASN A 37 -24.06 -25.10 -28.57
N GLU A 38 -23.25 -24.16 -28.08
CA GLU A 38 -23.00 -22.88 -28.75
C GLU A 38 -22.34 -23.06 -30.13
N LEU A 39 -21.30 -23.90 -30.22
CA LEU A 39 -20.60 -24.18 -31.49
C LEU A 39 -21.52 -24.90 -32.49
N THR A 40 -22.38 -25.79 -32.00
CA THR A 40 -23.41 -26.45 -32.82
C THR A 40 -24.43 -25.44 -33.35
N HIS A 41 -24.90 -24.51 -32.50
CA HIS A 41 -25.81 -23.44 -32.91
C HIS A 41 -25.18 -22.44 -33.89
N ARG A 42 -23.87 -22.22 -33.82
CA ARG A 42 -23.10 -21.40 -34.78
C ARG A 42 -22.91 -22.08 -36.15
N GLY A 43 -23.42 -23.30 -36.33
CA GLY A 43 -23.44 -24.01 -37.61
C GLY A 43 -22.25 -24.94 -37.83
N ILE A 44 -21.38 -25.16 -36.82
CA ILE A 44 -20.34 -26.19 -36.88
C ILE A 44 -21.02 -27.55 -36.70
N LYS A 45 -20.99 -28.38 -37.74
CA LYS A 45 -21.65 -29.70 -37.74
C LYS A 45 -20.70 -30.86 -37.42
N ASP A 46 -19.40 -30.64 -37.57
CA ASP A 46 -18.40 -31.68 -37.34
C ASP A 46 -18.08 -31.80 -35.83
N ARG A 47 -18.38 -32.98 -35.29
CA ARG A 47 -18.22 -33.31 -33.88
C ARG A 47 -16.75 -33.39 -33.47
N ASN A 48 -15.85 -33.73 -34.38
CA ASN A 48 -14.41 -33.81 -34.09
C ASN A 48 -13.83 -32.41 -33.97
N VAL A 49 -14.22 -31.51 -34.88
CA VAL A 49 -13.85 -30.09 -34.84
C VAL A 49 -14.36 -29.42 -33.56
N ILE A 50 -15.59 -29.71 -33.14
CA ILE A 50 -16.13 -29.20 -31.86
C ILE A 50 -15.30 -29.68 -30.67
N ASN A 51 -14.92 -30.96 -30.64
CA ASN A 51 -14.11 -31.51 -29.54
C ASN A 51 -12.71 -30.88 -29.51
N ASP A 52 -12.04 -30.77 -30.67
CA ASP A 52 -10.71 -30.16 -30.76
C ASP A 52 -10.73 -28.68 -30.34
N LEU A 53 -11.76 -27.93 -30.73
CA LEU A 53 -11.91 -26.54 -30.30
C LEU A 53 -12.03 -26.43 -28.77
N ILE A 54 -12.89 -27.24 -28.17
CA ILE A 54 -13.11 -27.21 -26.71
C ILE A 54 -11.85 -27.66 -25.95
N ILE A 55 -11.16 -28.69 -26.43
CA ILE A 55 -9.89 -29.16 -25.85
C ILE A 55 -8.81 -28.07 -25.97
N SER A 56 -8.77 -27.35 -27.10
CA SER A 56 -7.81 -26.25 -27.30
C SER A 56 -8.05 -25.03 -26.40
N GLU A 57 -9.30 -24.82 -25.94
CA GLU A 57 -9.63 -23.76 -24.98
C GLU A 57 -9.12 -24.08 -23.56
N HIS A 58 -8.93 -25.37 -23.24
CA HIS A 58 -8.44 -25.86 -21.94
C HIS A 58 -7.20 -26.75 -22.08
N PRO A 59 -6.05 -26.19 -22.52
CA PRO A 59 -4.85 -26.98 -22.82
C PRO A 59 -4.19 -27.59 -21.57
N ASP A 60 -4.43 -27.03 -20.38
CA ASP A 60 -3.92 -27.57 -19.11
C ASP A 60 -4.94 -27.40 -17.98
N ILE A 61 -5.86 -28.37 -17.89
CA ILE A 61 -6.89 -28.44 -16.85
C ILE A 61 -6.27 -28.47 -15.44
N LYS A 62 -5.07 -29.02 -15.28
CA LYS A 62 -4.38 -29.09 -13.98
C LYS A 62 -3.92 -27.70 -13.55
N ALA A 63 -3.30 -26.93 -14.44
CA ALA A 63 -2.92 -25.55 -14.17
C ALA A 63 -4.15 -24.67 -13.85
N GLU A 64 -5.26 -24.88 -14.55
CA GLU A 64 -6.52 -24.19 -14.27
C GLU A 64 -7.08 -24.53 -12.88
N PHE A 65 -7.08 -25.82 -12.50
CA PHE A 65 -7.48 -26.24 -11.16
C PHE A 65 -6.59 -25.63 -10.07
N GLU A 66 -5.27 -25.61 -10.28
CA GLU A 66 -4.32 -24.98 -9.36
C GLU A 66 -4.57 -23.46 -9.24
N ALA A 67 -4.87 -22.79 -10.35
CA ALA A 67 -5.24 -21.37 -10.37
C ALA A 67 -6.51 -21.13 -9.55
N VAL A 68 -7.56 -21.93 -9.72
CA VAL A 68 -8.80 -21.85 -8.95
C VAL A 68 -8.55 -22.07 -7.45
N LEU A 69 -7.75 -23.08 -7.09
CA LEU A 69 -7.37 -23.32 -5.69
C LEU A 69 -6.56 -22.15 -5.10
N SER A 70 -5.66 -21.54 -5.88
CA SER A 70 -4.88 -20.39 -5.46
C SER A 70 -5.77 -19.16 -5.21
N GLU A 71 -6.77 -18.96 -6.06
CA GLU A 71 -7.75 -17.89 -5.92
C GLU A 71 -8.62 -18.08 -4.68
N GLU A 72 -9.13 -19.29 -4.44
CA GLU A 72 -9.90 -19.61 -3.24
C GLU A 72 -9.07 -19.42 -1.97
N LYS A 73 -7.82 -19.89 -1.97
CA LYS A 73 -6.86 -19.65 -0.88
C LYS A 73 -6.66 -18.15 -0.67
N ARG A 74 -6.51 -17.36 -1.74
CA ARG A 74 -6.37 -15.89 -1.67
C ARG A 74 -7.63 -15.22 -1.12
N LYS A 75 -8.82 -15.63 -1.57
CA LYS A 75 -10.12 -15.15 -1.08
C LYS A 75 -10.31 -15.48 0.40
N LYS A 76 -10.01 -16.71 0.81
CA LYS A 76 -10.09 -17.15 2.22
C LYS A 76 -9.08 -16.41 3.10
N ARG A 77 -7.82 -16.26 2.66
CA ARG A 77 -6.80 -15.46 3.37
C ARG A 77 -7.25 -14.02 3.56
N ARG A 78 -7.76 -13.36 2.50
CA ARG A 78 -8.30 -11.98 2.60
C ARG A 78 -9.43 -11.87 3.61
N LYS A 79 -10.38 -12.81 3.60
CA LYS A 79 -11.48 -12.86 4.60
C LYS A 79 -10.93 -13.06 6.01
N ASN A 80 -10.02 -14.00 6.21
CA ASN A 80 -9.43 -14.27 7.52
C ASN A 80 -8.63 -13.07 8.05
N THR A 81 -7.81 -12.44 7.21
CA THR A 81 -7.06 -11.23 7.61
C THR A 81 -8.01 -10.10 7.97
N ALA A 82 -9.11 -9.91 7.23
CA ALA A 82 -10.11 -8.91 7.57
C ALA A 82 -10.79 -9.20 8.91
N LEU A 83 -11.16 -10.45 9.17
CA LEU A 83 -11.75 -10.87 10.45
C LEU A 83 -10.78 -10.68 11.62
N ILE A 84 -9.51 -11.09 11.46
CA ILE A 84 -8.47 -10.91 12.47
C ILE A 84 -8.27 -9.41 12.76
N ASN A 85 -8.19 -8.56 11.73
CA ASN A 85 -8.04 -7.12 11.92
C ASN A 85 -9.22 -6.51 12.69
N ILE A 86 -10.45 -6.91 12.36
CA ILE A 86 -11.66 -6.46 13.08
C ILE A 86 -11.60 -6.92 14.54
N LEU A 87 -11.31 -8.21 14.77
CA LEU A 87 -11.26 -8.79 16.10
C LEU A 87 -10.18 -8.13 16.96
N CYS A 88 -8.97 -7.95 16.42
CA CYS A 88 -7.88 -7.26 17.09
C CYS A 88 -8.24 -5.80 17.43
N SER A 89 -8.93 -5.10 16.52
CA SER A 89 -9.36 -3.71 16.76
C SER A 89 -10.39 -3.62 17.88
N VAL A 90 -11.38 -4.52 17.91
CA VAL A 90 -12.39 -4.60 18.98
C VAL A 90 -11.74 -4.96 20.31
N LEU A 91 -10.86 -5.95 20.32
CA LEU A 91 -10.15 -6.36 21.54
C LEU A 91 -9.29 -5.22 22.09
N PHE A 92 -8.56 -4.51 21.22
CA PHE A 92 -7.75 -3.36 21.61
C PHE A 92 -8.60 -2.21 22.17
N ALA A 93 -9.76 -1.93 21.57
CA ALA A 93 -10.70 -0.94 22.09
C ALA A 93 -11.21 -1.31 23.49
N LEU A 94 -11.58 -2.59 23.71
CA LEU A 94 -11.99 -3.08 25.01
C LEU A 94 -10.86 -2.93 26.05
N ILE A 95 -9.64 -3.35 25.71
CA ILE A 95 -8.47 -3.20 26.60
C ILE A 95 -8.25 -1.73 26.96
N THR A 96 -8.35 -0.81 25.99
CA THR A 96 -8.19 0.63 26.22
C THR A 96 -9.25 1.16 27.18
N VAL A 97 -10.52 0.80 26.98
CA VAL A 97 -11.62 1.24 27.85
C VAL A 97 -11.47 0.67 29.26
N THR A 98 -11.12 -0.61 29.39
CA THR A 98 -10.85 -1.24 30.69
C THR A 98 -9.68 -0.56 31.39
N ALA A 99 -8.57 -0.32 30.69
CA ALA A 99 -7.41 0.39 31.24
C ALA A 99 -7.77 1.81 31.71
N PHE A 100 -8.59 2.53 30.95
CA PHE A 100 -9.11 3.84 31.34
C PHE A 100 -9.93 3.77 32.62
N ILE A 101 -10.90 2.84 32.72
CA ILE A 101 -11.76 2.70 33.90
C ILE A 101 -10.92 2.33 35.13
N VAL A 102 -10.02 1.36 34.99
CA VAL A 102 -9.13 0.94 36.08
C VAL A 102 -8.29 2.13 36.55
N HIS A 103 -7.68 2.90 35.64
CA HIS A 103 -6.87 4.06 36.00
C HIS A 103 -7.70 5.18 36.64
N LEU A 104 -8.92 5.41 36.16
CA LEU A 104 -9.86 6.38 36.71
C LEU A 104 -10.24 6.03 38.15
N VAL A 105 -10.55 4.77 38.42
CA VAL A 105 -10.96 4.30 39.77
C VAL A 105 -9.77 4.22 40.74
N THR A 106 -8.60 3.79 40.27
CA THR A 106 -7.44 3.55 41.15
C THR A 106 -6.66 4.81 41.48
N VAL A 107 -6.45 5.70 40.51
CA VAL A 107 -5.61 6.89 40.67
C VAL A 107 -6.45 8.17 40.79
N ASN A 108 -7.67 8.18 40.23
CA ASN A 108 -8.57 9.33 40.21
C ASN A 108 -7.89 10.63 39.75
N ASN A 109 -7.03 10.51 38.73
CA ASN A 109 -6.30 11.64 38.17
C ASN A 109 -7.07 12.24 36.99
N GLY A 110 -7.18 13.57 36.94
CA GLY A 110 -7.73 14.33 35.83
C GLY A 110 -7.02 14.12 34.49
N LEU A 111 -5.86 13.44 34.46
CA LEU A 111 -5.14 13.06 33.23
C LEU A 111 -5.52 11.69 32.65
N SER A 112 -6.43 10.95 33.28
CA SER A 112 -6.82 9.60 32.83
C SER A 112 -7.41 9.58 31.42
N TRP A 113 -8.01 10.69 30.96
CA TRP A 113 -8.58 10.82 29.62
C TRP A 113 -7.53 10.67 28.50
N ILE A 114 -6.24 10.90 28.78
CA ILE A 114 -5.15 10.71 27.80
C ILE A 114 -5.10 9.25 27.33
N ILE A 115 -5.48 8.28 28.17
CA ILE A 115 -5.55 6.86 27.80
C ILE A 115 -6.61 6.64 26.70
N LEU A 116 -7.78 7.28 26.83
CA LEU A 116 -8.84 7.19 25.83
C LEU A 116 -8.43 7.86 24.51
N ILE A 117 -7.87 9.06 24.57
CA ILE A 117 -7.43 9.78 23.36
C ILE A 117 -6.28 9.01 22.68
N GLY A 118 -5.34 8.48 23.46
CA GLY A 118 -4.25 7.64 22.95
C GLY A 118 -4.76 6.39 22.25
N GLY A 119 -5.67 5.64 22.87
CA GLY A 119 -6.26 4.46 22.22
C GLY A 119 -7.07 4.81 20.97
N PHE A 120 -7.82 5.91 20.99
CA PHE A 120 -8.55 6.38 19.80
C PHE A 120 -7.62 6.76 18.65
N VAL A 121 -6.50 7.42 18.94
CA VAL A 121 -5.47 7.76 17.94
C VAL A 121 -4.87 6.48 17.34
N VAL A 122 -4.53 5.48 18.16
CA VAL A 122 -3.98 4.20 17.67
C VAL A 122 -4.97 3.49 16.74
N ILE A 123 -6.25 3.41 17.12
CA ILE A 123 -7.30 2.81 16.28
C ILE A 123 -7.47 3.60 14.98
N SER A 124 -7.46 4.94 15.08
CA SER A 124 -7.56 5.81 13.91
C SER A 124 -6.39 5.59 12.95
N VAL A 125 -5.15 5.53 13.44
CA VAL A 125 -3.96 5.24 12.62
C VAL A 125 -4.03 3.84 12.00
N HIS A 126 -4.50 2.83 12.75
CA HIS A 126 -4.69 1.48 12.23
C HIS A 126 -5.70 1.44 11.07
N PHE A 127 -6.89 2.02 11.27
CA PHE A 127 -7.92 2.07 10.24
C PHE A 127 -7.44 2.85 9.00
N THR A 128 -6.76 3.96 9.26
CA THR A 128 -6.15 4.80 8.24
C THR A 128 -5.09 4.05 7.43
N SER A 129 -4.30 3.18 8.07
CA SER A 129 -3.30 2.35 7.39
C SER A 129 -3.93 1.26 6.51
N VAL A 130 -4.98 0.59 6.99
CA VAL A 130 -5.72 -0.43 6.22
C VAL A 130 -6.39 0.19 4.99
N LEU A 131 -6.97 1.37 5.15
CA LEU A 131 -7.56 2.12 4.05
C LEU A 131 -6.49 2.59 3.05
N CYS A 132 -5.34 3.11 3.52
CA CYS A 132 -4.23 3.51 2.67
C CYS A 132 -3.80 2.37 1.73
N ALA A 133 -3.59 1.16 2.27
CA ALA A 133 -3.25 -0.02 1.46
C ALA A 133 -4.30 -0.35 0.38
N LYS A 134 -5.60 -0.14 0.65
CA LYS A 134 -6.67 -0.33 -0.34
C LYS A 134 -6.65 0.75 -1.42
N TRP A 135 -6.36 2.00 -1.05
CA TRP A 135 -6.30 3.12 -2.00
C TRP A 135 -5.07 3.01 -2.91
N THR A 136 -3.90 2.68 -2.38
CA THR A 136 -2.68 2.45 -3.16
C THR A 136 -2.83 1.30 -4.16
N ALA A 137 -3.64 0.28 -3.85
CA ALA A 137 -3.92 -0.82 -4.76
C ALA A 137 -4.77 -0.41 -5.99
N LYS A 138 -5.48 0.73 -5.92
CA LYS A 138 -6.26 1.26 -7.04
C LYS A 138 -5.38 2.14 -7.93
N LYS A 139 -5.31 1.84 -9.22
CA LYS A 139 -4.59 2.69 -10.18
C LYS A 139 -5.38 3.99 -10.39
N GLY A 140 -4.82 5.13 -9.99
CA GLY A 140 -5.38 6.45 -10.26
C GLY A 140 -4.68 7.57 -9.49
N PHE A 141 -4.53 8.73 -10.11
CA PHE A 141 -3.89 9.91 -9.50
C PHE A 141 -4.59 10.34 -8.21
N VAL A 142 -5.93 10.39 -8.22
CA VAL A 142 -6.73 10.77 -7.04
C VAL A 142 -6.53 9.81 -5.88
N PHE A 143 -6.48 8.49 -6.14
CA PHE A 143 -6.29 7.50 -5.08
C PHE A 143 -4.90 7.57 -4.46
N ASN A 144 -3.87 7.88 -5.26
CA ASN A 144 -2.54 8.15 -4.75
C ASN A 144 -2.48 9.44 -3.92
N ALA A 145 -3.17 10.50 -4.34
CA ALA A 145 -3.24 11.74 -3.56
C ALA A 145 -3.96 11.54 -2.21
N VAL A 146 -5.05 10.77 -2.20
CA VAL A 146 -5.78 10.41 -0.98
C VAL A 146 -4.89 9.58 -0.05
N ALA A 147 -4.18 8.56 -0.56
CA ALA A 147 -3.27 7.74 0.24
C ALA A 147 -2.15 8.58 0.91
N ARG A 148 -1.63 9.57 0.19
CA ARG A 148 -0.60 10.52 0.67
C ARG A 148 -1.12 11.45 1.77
N LEU A 149 -2.27 12.08 1.55
CA LEU A 149 -2.93 12.92 2.56
C LEU A 149 -3.24 12.11 3.82
N GLN A 150 -3.66 10.87 3.62
CA GLN A 150 -4.03 9.95 4.67
C GLN A 150 -2.82 9.48 5.51
N LEU A 151 -1.65 9.30 4.88
CA LEU A 151 -0.38 9.05 5.55
C LEU A 151 0.06 10.28 6.36
N ALA A 152 -0.01 11.48 5.80
CA ALA A 152 0.31 12.72 6.51
C ALA A 152 -0.60 12.93 7.73
N PHE A 153 -1.90 12.68 7.58
CA PHE A 153 -2.88 12.74 8.68
C PHE A 153 -2.52 11.78 9.82
N SER A 154 -2.08 10.56 9.50
CA SER A 154 -1.66 9.57 10.51
C SER A 154 -0.47 10.07 11.34
N ILE A 155 0.53 10.65 10.67
CA ILE A 155 1.72 11.19 11.34
C ILE A 155 1.36 12.39 12.21
N MET A 156 0.46 13.26 11.74
CA MET A 156 -0.02 14.40 12.53
C MET A 156 -0.78 13.95 13.78
N LEU A 157 -1.62 12.92 13.69
CA LEU A 157 -2.33 12.37 14.86
C LEU A 157 -1.37 11.81 15.91
N VAL A 158 -0.34 11.05 15.48
CA VAL A 158 0.68 10.53 16.40
C VAL A 158 1.47 11.67 17.04
N THR A 159 1.81 12.70 16.26
CA THR A 159 2.51 13.89 16.75
C THR A 159 1.67 14.65 17.77
N ALA A 160 0.36 14.82 17.52
CA ALA A 160 -0.56 15.46 18.46
C ALA A 160 -0.70 14.66 19.77
N LEU A 161 -0.72 13.34 19.71
CA LEU A 161 -0.71 12.49 20.91
C LEU A 161 0.59 12.65 21.71
N ALA A 162 1.75 12.61 21.03
CA ALA A 162 3.04 12.85 21.65
C ALA A 162 3.09 14.24 22.33
N PHE A 163 2.51 15.26 21.68
CA PHE A 163 2.39 16.60 22.23
C PHE A 163 1.58 16.61 23.53
N PHE A 164 0.40 16.00 23.56
CA PHE A 164 -0.41 15.93 24.77
C PHE A 164 0.29 15.21 25.92
N ILE A 165 1.03 14.13 25.61
CA ILE A 165 1.83 13.43 26.61
C ILE A 165 2.93 14.34 27.15
N MET A 166 3.70 15.02 26.28
CA MET A 166 4.75 15.93 26.71
C MET A 166 4.23 17.13 27.50
N LEU A 167 3.09 17.69 27.11
CA LEU A 167 2.48 18.83 27.77
C LEU A 167 1.94 18.44 29.15
N PHE A 168 1.09 17.42 29.23
CA PHE A 168 0.37 17.12 30.47
C PHE A 168 1.11 16.20 31.44
N LYS A 169 1.95 15.27 30.93
CA LYS A 169 2.68 14.33 31.79
C LYS A 169 4.07 14.85 32.18
N PHE A 170 4.76 15.50 31.25
CA PHE A 170 6.15 15.94 31.44
C PHE A 170 6.29 17.45 31.64
N ASN A 171 5.22 18.25 31.43
CA ASN A 171 5.23 19.72 31.56
C ASN A 171 6.40 20.38 30.79
N ILE A 172 6.72 19.87 29.60
CA ILE A 172 7.81 20.40 28.78
C ILE A 172 7.34 21.68 28.08
N VAL A 173 7.98 22.81 28.43
CA VAL A 173 7.67 24.16 27.91
C VAL A 173 7.74 24.24 26.38
N HIS A 174 8.70 23.53 25.77
CA HIS A 174 8.93 23.53 24.33
C HIS A 174 8.24 22.36 23.60
N SER A 175 7.24 21.73 24.23
CA SER A 175 6.49 20.60 23.64
C SER A 175 5.85 20.95 22.29
N TRP A 176 5.50 22.22 22.07
CA TRP A 176 4.94 22.71 20.81
C TRP A 176 5.85 22.47 19.59
N ALA A 177 7.17 22.34 19.78
CA ALA A 177 8.13 22.04 18.71
C ALA A 177 7.87 20.69 18.03
N LEU A 178 7.07 19.82 18.64
CA LEU A 178 6.59 18.59 18.02
C LEU A 178 5.76 18.84 16.76
N PHE A 179 4.97 19.91 16.68
CA PHE A 179 4.13 20.16 15.49
C PHE A 179 4.96 20.42 14.22
N PRO A 180 5.92 21.37 14.19
CA PRO A 180 6.80 21.53 13.04
C PRO A 180 7.69 20.31 12.80
N ALA A 181 8.16 19.62 13.85
CA ALA A 181 8.92 18.38 13.69
C ALA A 181 8.09 17.25 13.05
N GLY A 182 6.82 17.13 13.46
CA GLY A 182 5.87 16.19 12.85
C GLY A 182 5.59 16.53 11.40
N ALA A 183 5.45 17.81 11.06
CA ALA A 183 5.28 18.25 9.67
C ALA A 183 6.48 17.84 8.80
N VAL A 184 7.71 17.97 9.32
CA VAL A 184 8.92 17.45 8.65
C VAL A 184 8.85 15.94 8.45
N LEU A 185 8.46 15.18 9.49
CA LEU A 185 8.29 13.73 9.37
C LEU A 185 7.21 13.34 8.34
N ALA A 186 6.13 14.11 8.24
CA ALA A 186 5.09 13.88 7.24
C ALA A 186 5.61 14.11 5.81
N LEU A 187 6.39 15.17 5.59
CA LEU A 187 7.05 15.42 4.30
C LEU A 187 8.04 14.31 3.95
N LEU A 188 8.85 13.85 4.90
CA LEU A 188 9.81 12.75 4.71
C LEU A 188 9.11 11.44 4.38
N ALA A 189 8.04 11.10 5.11
CA ALA A 189 7.32 9.86 4.88
C ALA A 189 6.57 9.88 3.53
N ASP A 190 6.06 11.04 3.11
CA ASP A 190 5.47 11.23 1.80
C ASP A 190 6.51 11.16 0.67
N ALA A 191 7.71 11.73 0.89
CA ALA A 191 8.87 11.59 0.01
C ALA A 191 9.29 10.13 -0.19
N LEU A 192 9.32 9.34 0.88
CA LEU A 192 9.59 7.89 0.82
C LEU A 192 8.48 7.16 0.06
N TYR A 193 7.21 7.49 0.32
CA TYR A 193 6.09 6.92 -0.41
C TYR A 193 6.17 7.20 -1.92
N ALA A 194 6.50 8.43 -2.32
CA ALA A 194 6.67 8.81 -3.72
C ALA A 194 7.81 8.05 -4.41
N HIS A 195 8.89 7.77 -3.68
CA HIS A 195 10.02 6.95 -4.15
C HIS A 195 9.56 5.51 -4.45
N PHE A 196 8.94 4.86 -3.47
CA PHE A 196 8.49 3.46 -3.60
C PHE A 196 7.37 3.31 -4.63
N ALA A 197 6.51 4.31 -4.77
CA ALA A 197 5.41 4.31 -5.75
C ALA A 197 5.88 4.64 -7.19
N ARG A 198 7.19 4.84 -7.44
CA ARG A 198 7.79 5.18 -8.74
C ARG A 198 7.02 6.27 -9.49
N GLN A 199 6.64 7.33 -8.79
CA GLN A 199 5.84 8.40 -9.41
C GLN A 199 6.69 9.19 -10.41
N ARG A 200 6.18 9.34 -11.65
CA ARG A 200 6.87 10.04 -12.75
C ARG A 200 7.23 11.51 -12.46
N MET A 201 6.58 12.13 -11.47
CA MET A 201 6.78 13.52 -11.05
C MET A 201 7.39 13.67 -9.64
N ALA A 202 8.02 12.63 -9.09
CA ALA A 202 8.59 12.66 -7.73
C ALA A 202 9.66 13.77 -7.54
N ILE A 203 10.35 14.16 -8.61
CA ILE A 203 11.41 15.18 -8.61
C ILE A 203 10.90 16.55 -8.18
N PHE A 204 9.82 17.01 -8.83
CA PHE A 204 9.22 18.30 -8.49
C PHE A 204 8.74 18.31 -7.04
N LEU A 205 8.33 17.16 -6.52
CA LEU A 205 7.91 17.03 -5.14
C LEU A 205 9.08 17.21 -4.15
N TYR A 206 10.24 16.58 -4.42
CA TYR A 206 11.43 16.75 -3.59
C TYR A 206 11.90 18.21 -3.55
N LEU A 207 11.83 18.91 -4.69
CA LEU A 207 12.23 20.32 -4.83
C LEU A 207 11.41 21.27 -3.94
N PHE A 208 10.15 20.95 -3.67
CA PHE A 208 9.36 21.75 -2.73
C PHE A 208 9.54 21.27 -1.28
N TYR A 209 9.80 19.99 -1.06
CA TYR A 209 9.86 19.42 0.29
C TYR A 209 11.14 19.79 1.03
N ILE A 210 12.28 19.86 0.34
CA ILE A 210 13.57 20.15 0.95
C ILE A 210 13.60 21.57 1.58
N PRO A 211 13.22 22.65 0.87
CA PRO A 211 13.24 23.99 1.46
C PRO A 211 12.23 24.16 2.59
N ILE A 212 11.03 23.57 2.45
CA ILE A 212 10.00 23.61 3.49
C ILE A 212 10.48 22.85 4.74
N ALA A 213 11.08 21.68 4.59
CA ALA A 213 11.64 20.92 5.69
C ALA A 213 12.78 21.69 6.39
N CYS A 214 13.70 22.29 5.63
CA CYS A 214 14.77 23.13 6.18
C CYS A 214 14.22 24.32 6.98
N ALA A 215 13.18 25.00 6.49
CA ALA A 215 12.54 26.10 7.20
C ALA A 215 11.87 25.63 8.51
N LEU A 216 11.19 24.48 8.51
CA LEU A 216 10.57 23.92 9.71
C LEU A 216 11.62 23.43 10.72
N ILE A 217 12.70 22.80 10.26
CA ILE A 217 13.83 22.39 11.10
C ILE A 217 14.49 23.62 11.74
N TYR A 218 14.66 24.71 10.99
CA TYR A 218 15.16 25.97 11.51
C TYR A 218 14.30 26.48 12.67
N VAL A 219 12.97 26.51 12.51
CA VAL A 219 12.05 26.94 13.57
C VAL A 219 12.19 26.06 14.81
N VAL A 220 12.30 24.74 14.64
CA VAL A 220 12.51 23.79 15.76
C VAL A 220 13.84 24.04 16.47
N LEU A 221 14.94 24.14 15.73
CA LEU A 221 16.28 24.30 16.30
C LEU A 221 16.47 25.66 16.99
N GLY A 222 15.93 26.73 16.40
CA GLY A 222 15.93 28.07 16.98
C GLY A 222 15.08 28.16 18.24
N ALA A 223 13.90 27.55 18.21
CA ALA A 223 12.98 27.53 19.35
C ALA A 223 13.49 26.72 20.53
N CYS A 224 14.16 25.60 20.28
CA CYS A 224 14.75 24.77 21.33
C CYS A 224 16.07 25.35 21.87
N GLY A 225 16.55 26.48 21.34
CA GLY A 225 17.82 27.10 21.76
C GLY A 225 19.06 26.31 21.36
N ILE A 226 18.94 25.32 20.47
CA ILE A 226 20.05 24.49 19.99
C ILE A 226 20.94 25.31 19.04
N LEU A 227 20.30 26.18 18.24
CA LEU A 227 20.98 26.97 17.23
C LEU A 227 20.55 28.45 17.34
N PRO A 228 21.49 29.41 17.38
CA PRO A 228 21.14 30.82 17.43
C PRO A 228 20.32 31.24 16.22
N TRP A 229 19.26 32.03 16.44
CA TRP A 229 18.42 32.57 15.37
C TRP A 229 19.23 33.33 14.30
N SER A 230 20.35 33.95 14.70
CA SER A 230 21.28 34.66 13.81
C SER A 230 22.07 33.76 12.84
N LEU A 231 22.26 32.48 13.16
CA LEU A 231 22.87 31.51 12.24
C LEU A 231 21.83 30.63 11.56
N GLY A 232 20.68 30.38 12.21
CA GLY A 232 19.70 29.42 11.74
C GLY A 232 19.04 29.77 10.41
N TRP A 233 18.97 31.06 10.06
CA TRP A 233 18.43 31.48 8.76
C TRP A 233 19.23 30.91 7.57
N LEU A 234 20.49 30.51 7.76
CA LEU A 234 21.33 29.88 6.72
C LEU A 234 20.83 28.49 6.30
N LEU A 235 19.99 27.83 7.10
CA LEU A 235 19.37 26.56 6.72
C LEU A 235 18.43 26.70 5.50
N ILE A 236 17.79 27.86 5.35
CA ILE A 236 16.85 28.13 4.24
C ILE A 236 17.59 28.19 2.89
N PRO A 237 18.62 29.04 2.69
CA PRO A 237 19.39 29.05 1.46
C PRO A 237 20.19 27.76 1.26
N ALA A 238 20.61 27.07 2.33
CA ALA A 238 21.25 25.76 2.21
C ALA A 238 20.31 24.71 1.61
N GLY A 239 19.03 24.69 1.98
CA GLY A 239 18.02 23.82 1.37
C GLY A 239 17.86 24.07 -0.13
N ILE A 240 17.80 25.33 -0.53
CA ILE A 240 17.74 25.73 -1.95
C ILE A 240 19.02 25.32 -2.70
N ALA A 241 20.20 25.45 -2.08
CA ALA A 241 21.45 25.01 -2.69
C ALA A 241 21.48 23.49 -2.92
N ILE A 242 20.96 22.70 -1.98
CA ILE A 242 20.83 21.24 -2.13
C ILE A 242 19.93 20.91 -3.33
N ASP A 243 18.81 21.61 -3.47
CA ASP A 243 17.90 21.44 -4.60
C ASP A 243 18.57 21.72 -5.95
N ILE A 244 19.36 22.81 -6.04
CA ILE A 244 20.13 23.14 -7.24
C ILE A 244 21.12 22.02 -7.58
N VAL A 245 21.83 21.49 -6.58
CA VAL A 245 22.77 20.38 -6.77
C VAL A 245 22.05 19.13 -7.29
N ILE A 246 20.87 18.80 -6.75
CA ILE A 246 20.07 17.65 -7.20
C ILE A 246 19.64 17.82 -8.66
N ILE A 247 19.23 19.04 -9.06
CA ILE A 247 18.88 19.32 -10.46
C ILE A 247 20.10 19.13 -11.37
N ILE A 248 21.25 19.70 -11.01
CA ILE A 248 22.49 19.61 -11.81
C ILE A 248 22.93 18.16 -11.97
N LEU A 249 23.02 17.39 -10.88
CA LEU A 249 23.40 15.98 -10.91
C LEU A 249 22.52 15.18 -11.88
N ARG A 250 21.22 15.47 -11.88
CA ARG A 250 20.28 14.75 -12.74
C ARG A 250 20.38 15.16 -14.21
N LEU A 251 20.63 16.42 -14.50
CA LEU A 251 20.90 16.88 -15.87
C LEU A 251 22.15 16.21 -16.43
N VAL A 252 23.21 16.09 -15.63
CA VAL A 252 24.46 15.41 -16.03
C VAL A 252 24.21 13.92 -16.29
N MET A 253 23.50 13.22 -15.40
CA MET A 253 23.17 11.80 -15.60
C MET A 253 22.31 11.57 -16.85
N ASN A 254 21.32 12.42 -17.11
CA ASN A 254 20.44 12.28 -18.26
C ASN A 254 21.15 12.59 -19.59
N GLN A 255 22.18 13.45 -19.58
CA GLN A 255 23.04 13.66 -20.75
C GLN A 255 23.90 12.42 -21.03
N GLY A 256 24.49 11.82 -20.00
CA GLY A 256 25.24 10.56 -20.12
C GLY A 256 24.42 9.42 -20.72
N GLU A 257 23.20 9.19 -20.22
CA GLU A 257 22.30 8.17 -20.78
C GLU A 257 21.93 8.45 -22.26
N SER A 258 21.82 9.73 -22.63
CA SER A 258 21.51 10.12 -24.03
C SER A 258 22.68 9.95 -24.98
N ASP A 259 23.91 9.99 -24.47
CA ASP A 259 25.11 9.81 -25.27
C ASP A 259 25.46 8.33 -25.43
N GLU A 260 25.28 7.51 -24.37
CA GLU A 260 25.37 6.03 -24.47
C GLU A 260 24.33 5.46 -25.46
N MET A 261 23.08 5.94 -25.44
CA MET A 261 22.05 5.51 -26.41
C MET A 261 22.39 5.85 -27.86
N LYS A 262 23.11 6.96 -28.11
CA LYS A 262 23.53 7.33 -29.47
C LYS A 262 24.67 6.43 -29.95
N GLU A 263 25.65 6.17 -29.08
CA GLU A 263 26.79 5.31 -29.39
C GLU A 263 26.34 3.88 -29.71
N ASP A 264 25.41 3.32 -28.92
CA ASP A 264 24.80 2.00 -29.19
C ASP A 264 23.99 1.97 -30.49
N SER A 265 23.34 3.07 -30.87
CA SER A 265 22.56 3.15 -32.11
C SER A 265 23.43 3.24 -33.35
N GLU A 266 24.61 3.88 -33.25
CA GLU A 266 25.59 3.94 -34.33
C GLU A 266 26.29 2.57 -34.52
N TRP A 267 26.57 1.84 -33.43
CA TRP A 267 27.18 0.52 -33.49
C TRP A 267 26.25 -0.58 -34.03
N ASN A 268 24.93 -0.45 -33.85
CA ASN A 268 23.93 -1.41 -34.35
C ASN A 268 23.40 -1.07 -35.76
N ALA A 269 23.92 -0.02 -36.40
CA ALA A 269 23.53 0.40 -37.75
C ALA A 269 24.45 -0.11 -38.88
N ASP A 270 25.56 -0.77 -38.52
CA ASP A 270 26.48 -1.50 -39.42
C ASP A 270 26.18 -3.01 -39.43
#